data_AF-A0A2E6A5J0-F1
#
_entry.id   AF-A0A2E6A5J0-F1
#
_cell.length_a   1.000
_cell.length_b   1.000
_cell.length_c   1.000
_cell.angle_alpha   90.00
_cell.angle_beta   90.00
_cell.angle_gamma   90.00
#
_symmetry.space_group_name_H-M   'P 1'
#
loop_
_entity.id
_entity.type
_entity.pdbx_description
1 polymer ?
#
loop_
_entity_poly.entity_id
_entity_poly.type
_entity_poly.pdbx_seq_one_letter_code
_entity_poly.pdbx_strand_id
1 'polypeptide(L)' 'MQVLLDGKPVGPLSGGGIQLENVDRGEHELRAVIVDAGWQSLQESAPSSFMLHRVSKLHRKAGR' A
#
# COMPACT_ATOMS: atom_id res chain seq x y z
N MET A 1 1.45 13.85 -5.58
CA MET A 1 1.94 12.46 -5.66
C MET A 1 0.99 11.57 -4.89
N GLN A 2 0.68 10.41 -5.43
CA GLN A 2 -0.26 9.44 -4.89
C GLN A 2 0.38 8.06 -4.89
N VAL A 3 -0.04 7.20 -3.96
CA VAL A 3 0.32 5.78 -3.98
C VAL A 3 -0.88 4.99 -4.45
N LEU A 4 -0.64 4.04 -5.33
CA LEU A 4 -1.59 3.04 -5.77
C LEU A 4 -1.26 1.71 -5.11
N LEU A 5 -2.28 1.02 -4.59
CA LEU A 5 -2.27 -0.37 -4.18
C LEU A 5 -3.16 -1.15 -5.15
N ASP A 6 -2.59 -2.07 -5.91
CA ASP A 6 -3.29 -2.85 -6.94
C ASP A 6 -4.06 -1.96 -7.93
N GLY A 7 -3.46 -0.83 -8.29
CA GLY A 7 -4.05 0.19 -9.17
C GLY A 7 -5.06 1.14 -8.51
N LYS A 8 -5.35 0.99 -7.21
CA LYS A 8 -6.30 1.83 -6.47
C LYS A 8 -5.58 2.84 -5.58
N PRO A 9 -6.03 4.10 -5.52
CA PRO A 9 -5.39 5.12 -4.69
C PRO A 9 -5.58 4.83 -3.19
N VAL A 10 -4.49 4.87 -2.42
CA VAL A 10 -4.50 4.53 -0.97
C VAL A 10 -4.23 5.71 -0.03
N GLY A 11 -4.43 6.94 -0.52
CA GLY A 11 -4.26 8.17 0.24
C GLY A 11 -2.94 8.88 -0.05
N PRO A 12 -2.78 10.11 0.46
CA PRO A 12 -1.60 10.92 0.18
C PRO A 12 -0.39 10.43 0.98
N LEU A 13 0.78 10.38 0.33
CA LEU A 13 2.07 10.22 0.99
C LEU A 13 2.29 11.39 1.96
N SER A 14 2.46 11.08 3.25
CA SER A 14 2.68 12.08 4.30
C SER A 14 4.03 11.78 4.97
N GLY A 15 4.92 12.77 5.03
CA GLY A 15 6.17 12.65 5.80
C GLY A 15 7.12 11.52 5.36
N GLY A 16 7.05 11.08 4.09
CA GLY A 16 7.92 10.03 3.54
C GLY A 16 7.38 8.60 3.66
N GLY A 17 6.15 8.42 4.18
CA GLY A 17 5.52 7.11 4.29
C GLY A 17 4.02 7.13 4.01
N ILE A 18 3.44 5.93 3.94
CA ILE A 18 2.00 5.70 3.84
C ILE A 18 1.61 4.60 4.81
N GLN A 19 0.45 4.77 5.46
CA GLN A 19 -0.17 3.75 6.27
C GLN A 19 -1.27 3.08 5.42
N LEU A 20 -1.21 1.75 5.30
CA LEU A 20 -2.26 0.97 4.66
C LEU A 20 -3.12 0.31 5.74
N GLU A 21 -4.43 0.34 5.55
CA GLU A 21 -5.40 -0.25 6.47
C GLU A 21 -6.40 -1.11 5.70
N ASN A 22 -6.92 -2.15 6.35
CA ASN A 22 -7.94 -3.05 5.79
C ASN A 22 -7.55 -3.68 4.43
N VAL A 23 -6.26 -4.01 4.25
CA VAL A 23 -5.75 -4.71 3.07
C VAL A 23 -5.99 -6.21 3.22
N ASP A 24 -6.51 -6.82 2.16
CA ASP A 24 -6.68 -8.28 2.10
C ASP A 24 -5.35 -9.01 2.15
N ARG A 25 -5.37 -10.30 2.49
CA ARG A 25 -4.14 -11.12 2.45
C ARG A 25 -3.82 -11.52 1.01
N GLY A 26 -2.55 -11.69 0.71
CA GLY A 26 -2.10 -12.13 -0.62
C GLY A 26 -0.95 -11.28 -1.15
N GLU A 27 -0.68 -11.46 -2.44
CA GLU A 27 0.28 -10.63 -3.16
C GLU A 27 -0.36 -9.30 -3.55
N HIS A 28 0.38 -8.22 -3.37
CA HIS A 28 -0.04 -6.87 -3.69
C HIS A 28 1.08 -6.12 -4.40
N GLU A 29 0.70 -5.13 -5.19
CA GLU A 29 1.62 -4.26 -5.90
C GLU A 29 1.42 -2.80 -5.48
N LEU A 30 2.53 -2.12 -5.18
CA LEU A 30 2.57 -0.68 -4.93
C LEU A 30 3.18 0.07 -6.11
N ARG A 31 2.59 1.22 -6.44
CA ARG A 31 3.16 2.20 -7.36
C ARG A 31 3.03 3.61 -6.81
N ALA A 32 4.07 4.41 -6.98
CA ALA A 32 3.99 5.84 -6.76
C ALA A 32 3.70 6.56 -8.08
N VAL A 33 2.75 7.49 -8.06
CA VAL A 33 2.31 8.25 -9.24
C VAL A 33 2.40 9.74 -8.95
N ILE A 34 3.08 10.48 -9.82
CA ILE A 34 3.03 11.94 -9.85
C ILE A 34 1.85 12.33 -10.72
N VAL A 35 0.93 13.11 -10.16
CA VAL A 35 -0.26 13.62 -10.86
C VAL A 35 -0.19 15.14 -10.93
N ASP A 36 -0.78 15.73 -11.97
CA ASP A 36 -0.98 17.17 -12.09
C ASP A 36 -2.22 17.66 -11.30
N ALA A 37 -2.57 18.95 -11.44
CA ALA A 37 -3.73 19.54 -10.79
C ALA A 37 -5.09 19.00 -11.31
N GLY A 38 -5.10 18.37 -12.49
CA GLY A 38 -6.25 17.71 -13.09
C GLY A 38 -6.34 16.21 -12.77
N TRP A 39 -5.50 15.69 -11.86
CA TRP A 39 -5.38 14.27 -11.52
C TRP A 39 -4.87 13.38 -12.66
N GLN A 40 -4.25 13.97 -13.68
CA GLN A 40 -3.65 13.20 -14.77
C GLN A 40 -2.26 12.70 -14.37
N SER A 41 -1.98 11.41 -14.62
CA SER A 41 -0.67 10.80 -14.37
C SER A 41 0.39 11.43 -15.28
N LEU A 42 1.44 11.96 -14.67
CA LEU A 42 2.62 12.51 -15.35
C LEU A 42 3.77 11.50 -15.37
N GLN A 43 3.90 10.71 -14.30
CA GLN A 43 4.97 9.72 -14.15
C GLN A 43 4.60 8.67 -13.11
N GLU A 44 5.04 7.44 -13.35
CA GLU A 44 4.90 6.30 -12.43
C GLU A 44 6.26 5.71 -12.06
N SER A 45 6.38 5.20 -10.83
CA SER A 45 7.52 4.39 -10.43
C SER A 45 7.46 2.99 -11.05
N ALA A 46 8.57 2.26 -10.99
CA ALA A 46 8.52 0.81 -11.13
C ALA A 46 7.59 0.20 -10.04
N PRO A 47 6.93 -0.93 -10.33
CA PRO A 47 6.11 -1.63 -9.34
C PRO A 47 6.98 -2.21 -8.22
N SER A 48 6.42 -2.20 -7.01
CA SER A 48 7.01 -2.83 -5.82
C SER A 48 6.02 -3.82 -5.22
N SER A 49 6.34 -5.11 -5.29
CA SER A 49 5.45 -6.17 -4.81
C SER A 49 5.74 -6.57 -3.37
N PHE A 50 4.69 -6.92 -2.63
CA PHE A 50 4.80 -7.49 -1.28
C PHE A 50 3.72 -8.55 -1.03
N MET A 51 3.97 -9.45 -0.09
CA MET A 51 3.03 -10.49 0.33
C MET A 51 2.50 -10.16 1.73
N LEU A 52 1.18 -9.97 1.88
CA LEU A 52 0.52 -9.82 3.17
C LEU A 52 0.06 -11.18 3.70
N HIS A 53 0.71 -11.64 4.75
CA HIS A 53 0.34 -12.88 5.43
C HIS A 53 -0.73 -12.66 6.51
N ARG A 54 -1.53 -13.70 6.76
CA ARG A 54 -2.40 -13.73 7.94
C ARG A 54 -1.57 -14.03 9.18
N VAL A 55 -1.73 -13.21 10.21
CA VAL A 55 -1.12 -13.49 11.53
C VAL A 55 -1.59 -14.86 12.03
N SER A 56 -0.63 -15.75 12.34
CA SER A 56 -0.93 -17.05 12.90
C SER A 56 -1.50 -16.90 14.32
N LYS A 57 -2.68 -17.49 14.56
CA LYS A 57 -3.26 -17.54 15.91
C LYS A 57 -2.60 -18.61 16.80
N LEU A 58 -1.79 -19.50 16.23
CA LEU A 58 -1.21 -20.65 16.92
C LEU A 58 -0.16 -20.25 17.97
N HIS A 59 0.57 -19.16 17.73
CA HIS A 59 1.62 -18.65 18.63
C HIS A 59 1.19 -17.44 19.46
N ARG A 60 -0.11 -17.14 19.52
CA ARG A 60 -0.60 -16.08 20.39
C ARG A 60 -0.45 -16.56 21.83
N LYS A 61 0.65 -16.17 22.51
CA LYS A 61 0.76 -16.29 23.97
C LYS A 61 -0.55 -15.75 24.55
N ALA A 62 -1.32 -16.61 25.20
CA ALA A 62 -2.42 -16.16 26.03
C ALA A 62 -1.83 -15.12 26.98
N GLY A 63 -2.36 -13.90 26.92
CA GLY A 63 -1.96 -12.84 27.84
C GLY A 63 -2.06 -13.35 29.27
N ARG A 64 -1.02 -13.05 30.03
CA ARG A 64 -0.96 -13.27 31.48
C ARG A 64 -1.92 -12.31 32.17
#